data_AF-A0A3D0W6D0-F1
#
_entry.id   AF-A0A3D0W6D0-F1
#
_cell.length_a   1.000
_cell.length_b   1.000
_cell.length_c   1.000
_cell.angle_alpha   90.00
_cell.angle_beta   90.00
_cell.angle_gamma   90.00
#
_symmetry.space_group_name_H-M   'P 1'
#
loop_
_entity.id
_entity.type
_entity.pdbx_description
1 polymer ?
#
loop_
_entity_poly.entity_id
_entity_poly.type
_entity_poly.pdbx_seq_one_letter_code
_entity_poly.pdbx_strand_id
1 'polypeptide(L)' 'MIHKKDEIKFVLCSREDYDWAKKILDQYQLTEKCHVLFSPVYQKLNTTDLGNWILEDHLPVRLQIQLHKLLWGEKPGV' A
#
# COMPACT_ATOMS: atom_id res chain seq x y z
N MET A 1 -10.25 -7.35 -16.84
CA MET A 1 -10.01 -5.93 -17.21
C MET A 1 -10.12 -5.12 -15.92
N ILE A 2 -9.33 -4.07 -15.73
CA ILE A 2 -9.37 -3.23 -14.52
C ILE A 2 -10.21 -1.99 -14.84
N HIS A 3 -11.14 -1.65 -13.97
CA HIS A 3 -12.06 -0.53 -14.12
C HIS A 3 -11.79 0.56 -13.09
N LYS A 4 -12.25 1.79 -13.37
CA LYS A 4 -12.03 2.96 -12.50
C LYS A 4 -12.54 2.82 -11.06
N LYS A 5 -13.53 1.94 -10.84
CA LYS A 5 -14.13 1.69 -9.53
C LYS A 5 -13.42 0.58 -8.75
N ASP A 6 -12.48 -0.11 -9.39
CA ASP A 6 -11.70 -1.13 -8.72
C ASP A 6 -10.64 -0.49 -7.83
N GLU A 7 -10.08 -1.28 -6.92
CA GLU A 7 -8.94 -0.90 -6.09
C GLU A 7 -7.87 -1.99 -6.15
N ILE A 8 -6.62 -1.57 -6.27
CA ILE A 8 -5.47 -2.47 -6.18
C ILE A 8 -4.72 -2.16 -4.90
N LYS A 9 -4.56 -3.16 -4.05
CA LYS A 9 -3.83 -3.03 -2.79
C LYS A 9 -2.53 -3.81 -2.83
N PHE A 10 -1.43 -3.09 -2.66
CA PHE A 10 -0.11 -3.66 -2.40
C PHE A 10 0.10 -3.80 -0.91
N VAL A 11 0.44 -5.01 -0.47
CA VAL A 11 0.78 -5.33 0.91
C VAL A 11 2.29 -5.51 0.99
N LEU A 12 2.98 -4.58 1.66
CA LEU A 12 4.43 -4.40 1.59
C LEU A 12 5.09 -4.78 2.91
N CYS A 13 6.15 -5.59 2.85
CA CYS A 13 6.94 -6.00 4.01
C CYS A 13 8.23 -5.21 4.19
N SER A 14 8.75 -4.57 3.13
CA SER A 14 10.06 -3.92 3.16
C SER A 14 10.20 -2.79 2.12
N ARG A 15 11.37 -2.16 2.08
CA ARG A 15 11.72 -1.15 1.07
C ARG A 15 11.82 -1.75 -0.33
N GLU A 16 12.33 -2.97 -0.44
CA GLU A 16 12.45 -3.68 -1.72
C GLU A 16 11.07 -3.96 -2.33
N ASP A 17 10.08 -4.34 -1.50
CA ASP A 17 8.69 -4.50 -1.94
C ASP A 17 8.11 -3.18 -2.44
N TYR A 18 8.41 -2.06 -1.76
CA TYR A 18 7.97 -0.73 -2.15
C TYR A 18 8.56 -0.33 -3.51
N ASP A 19 9.87 -0.50 -3.71
CA ASP A 19 10.54 -0.18 -4.96
C ASP A 19 10.05 -1.08 -6.11
N TRP A 20 9.77 -2.36 -5.82
CA TRP A 20 9.12 -3.25 -6.78
C TRP A 20 7.71 -2.79 -7.13
N ALA A 21 6.89 -2.43 -6.13
CA ALA A 21 5.52 -1.97 -6.35
C ALA A 21 5.50 -0.71 -7.22
N LYS A 22 6.40 0.25 -6.99
CA LYS A 22 6.57 1.44 -7.86
C LYS A 22 6.81 1.06 -9.33
N LYS A 23 7.69 0.10 -9.59
CA LYS A 23 7.95 -0.39 -10.96
C LYS A 23 6.70 -0.99 -11.59
N ILE A 24 5.89 -1.72 -10.83
CA ILE A 24 4.61 -2.28 -11.30
C ILE A 24 3.59 -1.16 -11.59
N LEU A 25 3.52 -0.13 -10.75
CA LEU A 25 2.62 1.01 -11.00
C LEU A 25 2.93 1.68 -12.34
N ASP A 26 4.21 1.93 -12.60
CA ASP A 26 4.67 2.56 -13.85
C ASP A 26 4.48 1.61 -15.04
N GLN A 27 4.95 0.37 -14.95
CA GLN A 27 4.85 -0.61 -16.04
C GLN A 27 3.41 -0.79 -16.54
N TYR A 28 2.43 -0.76 -15.64
CA TYR A 28 1.03 -0.97 -15.99
C TYR A 28 0.17 0.29 -15.94
N GLN A 29 0.74 1.46 -15.64
CA GLN A 29 0.03 2.74 -15.48
C GLN A 29 -1.19 2.60 -14.55
N LEU A 30 -1.01 1.93 -13.41
CA LEU A 30 -2.14 1.51 -12.56
C LEU A 30 -2.88 2.68 -11.93
N THR A 31 -2.16 3.75 -11.58
CA THR A 31 -2.71 4.95 -10.96
C THR A 31 -3.58 5.78 -11.91
N GLU A 32 -3.45 5.56 -13.22
CA GLU A 32 -4.33 6.15 -14.24
C GLU A 32 -5.63 5.35 -14.43
N LYS A 33 -5.61 4.07 -14.04
CA LYS A 33 -6.70 3.12 -14.28
C LYS A 33 -7.67 3.02 -13.11
N CYS A 34 -7.17 3.04 -11.88
CA CYS A 34 -7.96 2.81 -10.66
C CYS A 34 -7.27 3.39 -9.43
N HIS A 35 -7.93 3.31 -8.27
CA HIS A 35 -7.30 3.66 -7.00
C HIS A 35 -6.28 2.59 -6.59
N VAL A 36 -5.14 3.05 -6.07
CA VAL A 36 -4.06 2.19 -5.60
C VAL A 36 -3.81 2.47 -4.13
N LEU A 37 -3.71 1.39 -3.36
CA LEU A 37 -3.54 1.39 -1.92
C LEU A 37 -2.20 0.74 -1.57
N PHE A 38 -1.36 1.42 -0.80
CA PHE A 38 -0.15 0.84 -0.22
C PHE A 38 -0.42 0.57 1.26
N SER A 39 -0.20 -0.68 1.69
CA SER A 39 -0.49 -1.12 3.05
C SER A 39 0.73 -1.82 3.65
N PRO A 40 1.21 -1.41 4.83
CA PRO A 40 2.31 -2.10 5.48
C PRO A 40 1.82 -3.41 6.10
N VAL A 41 2.63 -4.46 6.03
CA VAL A 41 2.41 -5.65 6.85
C VAL A 41 2.64 -5.28 8.31
N TYR A 42 1.62 -5.56 9.13
CA TYR A 42 1.66 -5.31 10.57
C TYR A 42 2.93 -5.92 11.20
N GLN A 43 3.62 -5.12 12.02
CA GLN A 43 4.89 -5.45 12.69
C GLN A 43 6.11 -5.76 11.78
N LYS A 44 5.97 -5.78 10.44
CA LYS A 44 7.10 -5.95 9.53
C LYS A 44 7.60 -4.65 8.92
N LEU A 45 6.67 -3.77 8.53
CA LEU A 45 6.98 -2.45 8.00
C LEU A 45 6.32 -1.39 8.86
N ASN A 46 7.11 -0.40 9.30
CA ASN A 46 6.56 0.73 10.02
C ASN A 46 5.70 1.57 9.07
N THR A 47 4.48 1.88 9.51
CA THR A 47 3.54 2.72 8.76
C THR A 47 4.09 4.11 8.46
N THR A 48 4.82 4.71 9.39
CA THR A 48 5.44 6.03 9.22
C THR A 48 6.51 5.99 8.16
N ASP A 49 7.34 4.95 8.12
CA ASP A 49 8.38 4.80 7.09
C ASP A 49 7.74 4.69 5.70
N LEU A 50 6.71 3.85 5.56
CA LEU A 50 5.97 3.74 4.29
C LEU A 50 5.32 5.07 3.89
N GLY A 51 4.73 5.79 4.85
CA GLY A 51 4.17 7.12 4.61
C GLY A 51 5.21 8.12 4.12
N ASN A 52 6.39 8.14 4.75
CA ASN A 52 7.49 9.01 4.35
C ASN A 52 7.98 8.67 2.94
N TRP A 53 8.15 7.40 2.59
CA TRP A 53 8.56 7.03 1.23
C TRP A 53 7.53 7.46 0.17
N ILE A 54 6.23 7.29 0.44
CA ILE A 54 5.17 7.77 -0.46
C ILE A 54 5.25 9.28 -0.67
N LEU A 55 5.50 10.05 0.41
CA LEU A 55 5.63 11.50 0.35
C LEU A 55 6.89 11.94 -0.40
N GLU A 56 8.04 11.34 -0.08
CA GLU A 56 9.34 11.60 -0.73
C GLU A 56 9.28 11.40 -2.25
N ASP A 57 8.59 10.35 -2.69
CA ASP A 57 8.46 10.01 -4.10
C ASP A 57 7.26 10.68 -4.80
N HIS A 58 6.47 11.48 -4.07
CA HIS A 58 5.22 12.07 -4.56
C HIS A 58 4.30 11.05 -5.26
N LEU A 59 4.25 9.83 -4.71
CA LEU A 59 3.60 8.71 -5.38
C LEU A 59 2.06 8.85 -5.28
N PRO A 60 1.30 8.79 -6.40
CA PRO A 60 -0.15 9.02 -6.40
C PRO A 60 -0.93 7.79 -5.93
N VAL A 61 -0.68 7.37 -4.69
CA VAL A 61 -1.30 6.24 -4.01
C VAL A 61 -1.86 6.68 -2.65
N ARG A 62 -2.74 5.86 -2.05
CA ARG A 62 -3.20 6.10 -0.69
C ARG A 62 -2.53 5.12 0.27
N LEU A 63 -2.06 5.62 1.41
CA LEU A 63 -1.62 4.77 2.51
C LEU A 63 -2.85 4.18 3.21
N GLN A 64 -2.93 2.85 3.29
CA GLN A 64 -3.96 2.14 4.04
C GLN A 64 -3.36 1.36 5.20
N ILE A 65 -3.74 1.74 6.42
CA ILE A 65 -3.35 1.03 7.64
C ILE A 65 -4.32 -0.12 7.89
N GLN A 66 -3.81 -1.26 8.36
CA GLN A 66 -4.64 -2.35 8.86
C GLN A 66 -5.23 -1.95 10.22
N LEU A 67 -6.29 -1.13 10.22
CA LEU A 67 -6.89 -0.57 11.43
C LEU A 67 -7.27 -1.64 12.45
N HIS A 68 -7.78 -2.80 12.01
CA HIS A 68 -8.11 -3.88 12.93
C HIS A 68 -6.89 -4.42 13.69
N LYS A 69 -5.71 -4.51 13.05
CA LYS A 69 -4.46 -4.89 13.71
C LYS A 69 -3.98 -3.82 14.69
N LEU A 70 -4.22 -2.55 14.38
CA LEU A 70 -3.90 -1.45 15.29
C LEU A 70 -4.80 -1.45 16.53
N LEU A 71 -6.10 -1.72 16.36
CA LEU A 71 -7.10 -1.67 17.43
C LEU A 71 -7.13 -2.95 18.27
N TRP A 72 -7.00 -4.13 17.65
CA TRP A 72 -7.21 -5.42 18.31
C TRP A 72 -6.06 -6.42 18.13
N GLY A 73 -4.94 -6.00 17.54
CA GLY A 73 -3.80 -6.88 17.31
C GLY A 73 -4.15 -8.03 16.38
N GLU A 74 -3.64 -9.24 16.67
CA GLU A 74 -3.85 -10.41 15.80
C GLU A 74 -5.13 -11.21 16.11
N LYS A 75 -6.03 -10.65 16.92
CA LYS A 75 -7.24 -11.36 17.33
C LYS A 75 -8.14 -11.69 16.13
N PRO A 76 -8.54 -12.95 15.91
CA PRO A 76 -9.52 -13.29 14.89
C PRO A 76 -10.94 -12.84 15.28
N GLY A 77 -11.77 -12.47 14.29
CA GLY A 77 -13.20 -12.21 14.48
C GLY A 77 -13.56 -10.85 15.10
N VAL A 78 -12.72 -9.84 14.93
CA VAL A 78 -12.90 -8.46 15.43
C VAL A 78 -12.77 -7.43 14.31
#